data_AF-A0A3B8J7K7-F1
#
_entry.id   AF-A0A3B8J7K7-F1
#
_cell.length_a   1.000
_cell.length_b   1.000
_cell.length_c   1.000
_cell.angle_alpha   90.00
_cell.angle_beta   90.00
_cell.angle_gamma   90.00
#
_symmetry.space_group_name_H-M   'P 1'
#
loop_
_entity.id
_entity.type
_entity.pdbx_description
1 polymer ?
#
loop_
_entity_poly.entity_id
_entity_poly.type
_entity_poly.pdbx_seq_one_letter_code
_entity_poly.pdbx_strand_id
1 'polypeptide(L)'
;LEYPEGVPPYDAEAACWAATTVFFAAHLLLHRQDLPEALPKYLPPFVGDITPGGVLSADLCLRFLPHLLKKGYQLDPDDEIVPLLEGYLRRFGYSGLGYFDGVMEPADWQADPCVRQLCTDRIIALQLGAYLNAEPWQEAIHSSLGGYADHFWPQAAKRMT
;
A
#
# COMPACT_ATOMS: atom_id res chain seq x y z
N LEU A 1 -6.66 11.44 -9.84
CA LEU A 1 -6.65 9.98 -10.05
C LEU A 1 -7.79 9.70 -11.00
N GLU A 2 -7.48 9.42 -12.25
CA GLU A 2 -8.47 8.80 -13.14
C GLU A 2 -8.48 7.32 -12.76
N TYR A 3 -9.65 6.81 -12.39
CA TYR A 3 -9.81 5.40 -12.07
C TYR A 3 -10.21 4.64 -13.35
N PRO A 4 -9.72 3.40 -13.54
CA PRO A 4 -10.22 2.50 -14.59
C PRO A 4 -11.74 2.26 -14.46
N GLU A 5 -12.33 1.63 -15.48
CA GLU A 5 -13.74 1.25 -15.45
C GLU A 5 -14.07 0.37 -14.23
N GLY A 6 -15.25 0.58 -13.63
CA GLY A 6 -15.72 -0.22 -12.49
C GLY A 6 -15.14 0.21 -11.14
N VAL A 7 -15.14 1.52 -10.84
CA VAL A 7 -14.65 2.05 -9.55
C VAL A 7 -15.43 1.44 -8.38
N PRO A 8 -14.76 0.76 -7.42
CA PRO A 8 -15.40 0.28 -6.21
C PRO A 8 -16.06 1.43 -5.41
N PRO A 9 -17.15 1.16 -4.67
CA PRO A 9 -17.80 2.18 -3.88
C PRO A 9 -16.85 2.74 -2.82
N TYR A 10 -16.96 4.05 -2.56
CA TYR A 10 -16.20 4.71 -1.50
C TYR A 10 -16.59 4.17 -0.13
N ASP A 11 -15.58 3.94 0.71
CA ASP A 11 -15.72 3.47 2.09
C ASP A 11 -15.25 4.57 3.05
N ALA A 12 -16.22 5.27 3.62
CA ALA A 12 -15.97 6.40 4.51
C ALA A 12 -15.30 5.98 5.82
N GLU A 13 -15.58 4.77 6.31
CA GLU A 13 -15.02 4.26 7.56
C GLU A 13 -13.52 3.96 7.37
N ALA A 14 -13.17 3.28 6.29
CA ALA A 14 -11.77 3.01 5.93
C ALA A 14 -10.98 4.29 5.68
N ALA A 15 -11.55 5.27 4.97
CA ALA A 15 -10.92 6.56 4.73
C ALA A 15 -10.68 7.35 6.04
N CYS A 16 -11.70 7.43 6.91
CA CYS A 16 -11.60 8.15 8.18
C CYS A 16 -10.57 7.48 9.11
N TRP A 17 -10.60 6.15 9.21
CA TRP A 17 -9.61 5.40 9.97
C TRP A 17 -8.19 5.61 9.45
N ALA A 18 -7.98 5.58 8.12
CA ALA A 18 -6.68 5.81 7.50
C ALA A 18 -6.14 7.22 7.77
N ALA A 19 -7.01 8.25 7.64
CA ALA A 19 -6.63 9.63 7.93
C ALA A 19 -6.22 9.81 9.39
N THR A 20 -7.01 9.23 10.31
CA THR A 20 -6.74 9.25 11.75
C THR A 20 -5.44 8.53 12.09
N THR A 21 -5.19 7.37 11.46
CA THR A 21 -3.96 6.59 11.61
C THR A 21 -2.73 7.39 11.19
N VAL A 22 -2.77 8.03 10.03
CA VAL A 22 -1.64 8.84 9.53
C VAL A 22 -1.39 10.06 10.42
N PHE A 23 -2.46 10.72 10.88
CA PHE A 23 -2.36 11.84 11.81
C PHE A 23 -1.67 11.45 13.11
N PHE A 24 -2.15 10.38 13.77
CA PHE A 24 -1.54 9.93 15.02
C PHE A 24 -0.16 9.32 14.82
N ALA A 25 0.09 8.58 13.74
CA ALA A 25 1.43 8.09 13.42
C ALA A 25 2.45 9.24 13.34
N ALA A 26 2.12 10.31 12.60
CA ALA A 26 3.00 11.47 12.51
C ALA A 26 3.18 12.18 13.87
N HIS A 27 2.11 12.31 14.65
CA HIS A 27 2.19 12.94 15.97
C HIS A 27 3.05 12.14 16.95
N LEU A 28 2.84 10.83 17.02
CA LEU A 28 3.54 9.93 17.95
C LEU A 28 5.03 9.79 17.62
N LEU A 29 5.38 9.84 16.33
CA LEU A 29 6.78 9.88 15.88
C LEU A 29 7.52 11.16 16.33
N LEU A 30 6.80 12.27 16.52
CA LEU A 30 7.38 13.56 16.94
C LEU A 30 7.28 13.80 18.46
N HIS A 31 6.25 13.27 19.11
CA HIS A 31 5.90 13.56 20.50
C HIS A 31 5.65 12.27 21.30
N ARG A 32 6.73 11.68 21.82
CA ARG A 32 6.73 10.38 22.54
C ARG A 32 6.26 10.42 24.00
N GLN A 33 5.89 11.58 24.54
CA GLN A 33 5.88 11.78 26.00
C GLN A 33 4.89 10.91 26.81
N ASP A 34 4.04 10.06 26.21
CA ASP A 34 3.00 9.30 26.94
C ASP A 34 2.70 7.83 26.53
N LEU A 35 3.52 7.08 25.75
CA LEU A 35 2.91 6.02 24.89
C LEU A 35 3.62 4.67 24.69
N PRO A 36 3.56 3.77 25.67
CA PRO A 36 3.34 2.35 25.35
C PRO A 36 1.89 1.92 25.59
N GLU A 37 1.33 2.23 26.77
CA GLU A 37 0.04 1.69 27.21
C GLU A 37 -1.16 2.29 26.45
N ALA A 38 -0.99 3.48 25.87
CA ALA A 38 -2.06 4.16 25.15
C ALA A 38 -2.04 3.94 23.62
N LEU A 39 -1.07 3.18 23.07
CA LEU A 39 -0.99 2.97 21.62
C LEU A 39 -2.27 2.43 20.99
N PRO A 40 -2.97 1.43 21.57
CA PRO A 40 -4.23 0.93 21.02
C PRO A 40 -5.35 1.98 20.98
N LYS A 41 -5.26 3.04 21.79
CA LYS A 41 -6.24 4.14 21.82
C LYS A 41 -6.06 5.10 20.64
N TYR A 42 -4.82 5.38 20.25
CA TYR A 42 -4.51 6.33 19.18
C TYR A 42 -4.35 5.68 17.81
N LEU A 43 -3.87 4.44 17.81
CA LEU A 43 -3.72 3.59 16.63
C LEU A 43 -4.56 2.33 16.87
N PRO A 44 -5.90 2.42 16.82
CA PRO A 44 -6.74 1.24 16.86
C PRO A 44 -6.67 0.48 15.53
N PRO A 45 -6.75 -0.86 15.54
CA PRO A 45 -6.88 -1.62 14.30
C PRO A 45 -8.19 -1.27 13.60
N PHE A 46 -8.22 -1.36 12.27
CA PHE A 46 -9.46 -1.25 11.51
C PHE A 46 -10.39 -2.42 11.85
N VAL A 47 -11.67 -2.15 12.10
CA VAL A 47 -12.64 -3.18 12.53
C VAL A 47 -13.55 -3.68 11.39
N GLY A 48 -13.58 -2.97 10.26
CA GLY A 48 -14.39 -3.35 9.09
C GLY A 48 -13.74 -4.40 8.17
N ASP A 49 -14.52 -4.79 7.17
CA ASP A 49 -14.09 -5.69 6.10
C ASP A 49 -13.11 -4.99 5.15
N ILE A 50 -12.11 -5.73 4.67
CA ILE A 50 -11.15 -5.21 3.69
C ILE A 50 -11.71 -5.43 2.28
N THR A 51 -12.64 -4.56 1.90
CA THR A 51 -13.24 -4.54 0.56
C THR A 51 -12.34 -3.80 -0.44
N PRO A 52 -12.51 -3.99 -1.77
CA PRO A 52 -11.82 -3.18 -2.78
C PRO A 52 -12.00 -1.66 -2.57
N GLY A 53 -13.23 -1.25 -2.25
CA GLY A 53 -13.55 0.14 -1.90
C GLY A 53 -12.83 0.62 -0.65
N GLY A 54 -12.79 -0.22 0.39
CA GLY A 54 -12.04 0.02 1.63
C GLY A 54 -10.54 0.22 1.39
N VAL A 55 -9.93 -0.62 0.56
CA VAL A 55 -8.50 -0.52 0.21
C VAL A 55 -8.19 0.79 -0.51
N LEU A 56 -8.97 1.16 -1.53
CA LEU A 56 -8.76 2.41 -2.27
C LEU A 56 -9.05 3.65 -1.42
N SER A 57 -10.08 3.58 -0.57
CA SER A 57 -10.47 4.69 0.30
C SER A 57 -9.43 4.94 1.39
N ALA A 58 -8.88 3.87 1.99
CA ALA A 58 -7.78 3.97 2.95
C ALA A 58 -6.48 4.49 2.29
N ASP A 59 -6.20 4.08 1.05
CA ASP A 59 -5.00 4.49 0.32
C ASP A 59 -4.88 5.99 0.09
N LEU A 60 -5.98 6.74 0.11
CA LEU A 60 -5.97 8.20 0.05
C LEU A 60 -5.05 8.81 1.12
N CYS A 61 -4.98 8.19 2.30
CA CYS A 61 -4.12 8.61 3.40
C CYS A 61 -2.97 7.63 3.65
N LEU A 62 -3.22 6.32 3.67
CA LEU A 62 -2.18 5.34 4.02
C LEU A 62 -0.97 5.35 3.08
N ARG A 63 -1.08 5.85 1.85
CA ARG A 63 0.07 6.03 0.94
C ARG A 63 1.20 6.89 1.50
N PHE A 64 0.93 7.71 2.51
CA PHE A 64 1.94 8.52 3.19
C PHE A 64 2.66 7.76 4.30
N LEU A 65 2.08 6.64 4.78
CA LEU A 65 2.62 5.87 5.90
C LEU A 65 4.01 5.26 5.61
N PRO A 66 4.32 4.72 4.41
CA PRO A 66 5.68 4.29 4.07
C PRO A 66 6.75 5.37 4.28
N HIS A 67 6.42 6.64 4.01
CA HIS A 67 7.34 7.77 4.20
C HIS A 67 7.51 8.10 5.68
N LEU A 68 6.43 8.04 6.46
CA LEU A 68 6.50 8.20 7.92
C LEU A 68 7.32 7.08 8.57
N LEU A 69 7.13 5.83 8.16
CA LEU A 69 7.89 4.69 8.66
C LEU A 69 9.38 4.81 8.38
N LYS A 70 9.77 5.24 7.16
CA LYS A 70 11.18 5.54 6.84
C LYS A 70 11.78 6.59 7.77
N LYS A 71 10.99 7.58 8.19
CA LYS A 71 11.43 8.59 9.18
C LYS A 71 11.47 8.01 10.59
N GLY A 72 10.50 7.19 10.96
CA GLY A 72 10.47 6.48 12.25
C GLY A 72 11.72 5.63 12.45
N TYR A 73 12.08 4.78 11.49
CA TYR A 73 13.30 3.97 11.54
C TYR A 73 14.59 4.80 11.68
N GLN A 74 14.63 6.01 11.12
CA GLN A 74 15.79 6.91 11.24
C GLN A 74 15.90 7.54 12.63
N LEU A 75 14.78 7.68 13.35
CA LEU A 75 14.72 8.23 14.70
C LEU A 75 15.01 7.15 15.74
N ASP A 76 14.33 6.00 15.62
CA ASP A 76 14.42 4.88 16.53
C ASP A 76 14.00 3.58 15.81
N PRO A 77 14.95 2.70 15.45
CA PRO A 77 14.64 1.47 14.74
C PRO A 77 13.95 0.41 15.60
N ASP A 78 14.00 0.53 16.93
CA ASP A 78 13.41 -0.42 17.88
C ASP A 78 12.03 0.06 18.40
N ASP A 79 11.48 1.11 17.78
CA ASP A 79 10.17 1.67 18.13
C ASP A 79 9.02 0.69 17.85
N GLU A 80 8.25 0.38 18.89
CA GLU A 80 7.09 -0.51 18.84
C GLU A 80 5.94 -0.01 17.93
N ILE A 81 5.89 1.29 17.59
CA ILE A 81 4.93 1.85 16.64
C ILE A 81 5.19 1.33 15.22
N VAL A 82 6.45 1.08 14.88
CA VAL A 82 6.87 0.64 13.55
C VAL A 82 6.21 -0.69 13.16
N PRO A 83 6.37 -1.80 13.90
CA PRO A 83 5.74 -3.07 13.54
C PRO A 83 4.20 -3.00 13.54
N LEU A 84 3.61 -2.14 14.38
CA LEU A 84 2.16 -1.91 14.39
C LEU A 84 1.67 -1.31 13.06
N LEU A 85 2.30 -0.22 12.62
CA LEU A 85 1.95 0.47 11.38
C LEU A 85 2.28 -0.37 10.14
N GLU A 86 3.35 -1.18 10.18
CA GLU A 86 3.60 -2.17 9.13
C GLU A 86 2.50 -3.23 9.08
N GLY A 87 1.95 -3.64 10.22
CA GLY A 87 0.78 -4.51 10.27
C GLY A 87 -0.42 -3.92 9.50
N TYR A 88 -0.63 -2.60 9.61
CA TYR A 88 -1.67 -1.92 8.86
C TYR A 88 -1.38 -1.88 7.36
N LEU A 89 -0.14 -1.63 6.95
CA LEU A 89 0.24 -1.67 5.54
C LEU A 89 0.12 -3.08 4.93
N ARG A 90 0.42 -4.14 5.69
CA ARG A 90 0.20 -5.51 5.22
C ARG A 90 -1.29 -5.80 5.01
N ARG A 91 -2.15 -5.32 5.92
CA ARG A 91 -3.62 -5.48 5.79
C ARG A 91 -4.19 -4.66 4.63
N PHE A 92 -3.70 -3.43 4.43
CA PHE A 92 -4.06 -2.54 3.33
C PHE A 92 -2.96 -2.56 2.25
N GLY A 93 -2.71 -3.75 1.70
CA GLY A 93 -1.55 -4.04 0.86
C GLY A 93 -1.29 -3.04 -0.27
N TYR A 94 -2.33 -2.50 -0.91
CA TYR A 94 -2.16 -1.49 -1.97
C TYR A 94 -1.30 -0.30 -1.53
N SER A 95 -1.50 0.20 -0.30
CA SER A 95 -0.71 1.31 0.26
C SER A 95 0.70 0.94 0.68
N GLY A 96 0.96 -0.35 0.89
CA GLY A 96 2.28 -0.91 1.20
C GLY A 96 3.09 -1.34 -0.03
N LEU A 97 2.55 -1.23 -1.25
CA LEU A 97 3.28 -1.58 -2.47
C LEU A 97 4.59 -0.79 -2.60
N GLY A 98 5.71 -1.51 -2.74
CA GLY A 98 7.05 -0.94 -2.81
C GLY A 98 7.65 -0.49 -1.47
N TYR A 99 6.95 -0.74 -0.36
CA TYR A 99 7.51 -0.60 0.99
C TYR A 99 8.16 -1.89 1.49
N PHE A 100 7.48 -3.03 1.32
CA PHE A 100 8.01 -4.35 1.69
C PHE A 100 8.85 -4.95 0.57
N ASP A 101 9.84 -5.76 0.95
CA ASP A 101 10.57 -6.59 0.00
C ASP A 101 9.71 -7.75 -0.51
N GLY A 102 9.88 -8.08 -1.79
CA GLY A 102 9.19 -9.22 -2.41
C GLY A 102 7.78 -8.90 -2.89
N VAL A 103 7.00 -9.96 -3.11
CA VAL A 103 5.62 -9.89 -3.58
C VAL A 103 4.70 -10.01 -2.39
N MET A 104 3.70 -9.13 -2.31
CA MET A 104 2.68 -9.20 -1.27
C MET A 104 1.88 -10.50 -1.36
N GLU A 105 1.44 -10.97 -0.20
CA GLU A 105 0.50 -12.09 -0.13
C GLU A 105 -0.79 -11.80 -0.93
N PRO A 106 -1.36 -12.82 -1.59
CA PRO A 106 -2.65 -12.70 -2.26
C PRO A 106 -3.74 -12.27 -1.29
N ALA A 107 -4.65 -11.41 -1.76
CA ALA A 107 -5.81 -10.97 -1.00
C ALA A 107 -7.02 -10.82 -1.91
N ASP A 108 -8.22 -11.12 -1.40
CA ASP A 108 -9.45 -11.18 -2.19
C ASP A 108 -9.77 -9.87 -2.94
N TRP A 109 -9.43 -8.72 -2.35
CA TRP A 109 -9.63 -7.41 -2.98
C TRP A 109 -8.80 -7.21 -4.25
N GLN A 110 -7.72 -7.99 -4.47
CA GLN A 110 -6.91 -7.97 -5.70
C GLN A 110 -7.64 -8.61 -6.90
N ALA A 111 -8.76 -9.30 -6.63
CA ALA A 111 -9.64 -9.83 -7.68
C ALA A 111 -10.44 -8.73 -8.39
N ASP A 112 -10.62 -7.58 -7.75
CA ASP A 112 -11.31 -6.43 -8.34
C ASP A 112 -10.50 -5.85 -9.51
N PRO A 113 -11.08 -5.70 -10.72
CA PRO A 113 -10.36 -5.24 -11.90
C PRO A 113 -9.75 -3.84 -11.75
N CYS A 114 -10.47 -2.91 -11.11
CA CYS A 114 -10.00 -1.55 -10.90
C CYS A 114 -8.81 -1.54 -9.95
N VAL A 115 -8.91 -2.24 -8.81
CA VAL A 115 -7.79 -2.34 -7.87
C VAL A 115 -6.60 -3.07 -8.48
N ARG A 116 -6.83 -4.13 -9.25
CA ARG A 116 -5.76 -4.87 -9.94
C ARG A 116 -4.99 -3.98 -10.93
N GLN A 117 -5.68 -3.19 -11.74
CA GLN A 117 -5.03 -2.27 -12.67
C GLN A 117 -4.23 -1.21 -11.91
N LEU A 118 -4.80 -0.62 -10.85
CA LEU A 118 -4.09 0.37 -10.04
C LEU A 118 -2.83 -0.20 -9.34
N CYS A 119 -2.91 -1.43 -8.84
CA CYS A 119 -1.75 -2.14 -8.33
C CYS A 119 -0.69 -2.33 -9.43
N THR A 120 -1.12 -2.75 -10.62
CA THR A 120 -0.24 -2.95 -11.78
C THR A 120 0.45 -1.67 -12.19
N ASP A 121 -0.28 -0.56 -12.30
CA ASP A 121 0.25 0.76 -12.61
C ASP A 121 1.28 1.19 -11.56
N ARG A 122 0.98 0.97 -10.27
CA ARG A 122 1.90 1.28 -9.17
C ARG A 122 3.16 0.40 -9.20
N ILE A 123 3.03 -0.89 -9.50
CA ILE A 123 4.15 -1.82 -9.69
C ILE A 123 5.06 -1.36 -10.82
N ILE A 124 4.49 -0.95 -11.96
CA ILE A 124 5.23 -0.44 -13.12
C ILE A 124 5.93 0.88 -12.76
N ALA A 125 5.20 1.82 -12.15
CA ALA A 125 5.74 3.13 -11.78
C ALA A 125 6.90 3.03 -10.78
N LEU A 126 6.82 2.07 -9.85
CA LEU A 126 7.87 1.79 -8.86
C LEU A 126 8.92 0.78 -9.35
N GLN A 127 8.73 0.22 -10.55
CA GLN A 127 9.60 -0.80 -11.15
C GLN A 127 9.92 -1.98 -10.20
N LEU A 128 8.88 -2.53 -9.57
CA LEU A 128 9.02 -3.60 -8.57
C LEU A 128 9.36 -4.96 -9.22
N GLY A 129 10.65 -5.20 -9.48
CA GLY A 129 11.12 -6.34 -10.27
C GLY A 129 10.74 -7.74 -9.75
N ALA A 130 10.40 -7.87 -8.46
CA ALA A 130 9.90 -9.13 -7.89
C ALA A 130 8.56 -9.58 -8.52
N TYR A 131 7.76 -8.63 -9.01
CA TYR A 131 6.43 -8.88 -9.57
C TYR A 131 6.44 -9.34 -11.03
N LEU A 132 7.56 -9.21 -11.75
CA LEU A 132 7.64 -9.55 -13.18
C LEU A 132 7.40 -11.05 -13.48
N ASN A 133 7.64 -11.92 -12.50
CA ASN A 133 7.47 -13.37 -12.63
C ASN A 133 6.44 -13.93 -11.62
N ALA A 134 5.62 -13.07 -11.03
CA ALA A 134 4.69 -13.45 -9.98
C ALA A 134 3.26 -13.40 -10.51
N GLU A 135 2.52 -14.50 -10.39
CA GLU A 135 1.10 -14.53 -10.70
C GLU A 135 0.29 -13.84 -9.58
N PRO A 136 -0.81 -13.11 -9.90
CA PRO A 136 -1.35 -12.83 -11.23
C PRO A 136 -0.76 -11.58 -11.92
N TRP A 137 0.34 -11.04 -11.39
CA TRP A 137 0.88 -9.74 -11.78
C TRP A 137 1.65 -9.76 -13.10
N GLN A 138 2.30 -10.88 -13.42
CA GLN A 138 3.08 -11.01 -14.65
C GLN A 138 2.24 -10.68 -15.90
N GLU A 139 1.09 -11.34 -16.06
CA GLU A 139 0.20 -11.11 -17.20
C GLU A 139 -0.33 -9.67 -17.22
N ALA A 140 -0.71 -9.13 -16.06
CA ALA A 140 -1.23 -7.77 -15.93
C ALA A 140 -0.18 -6.71 -16.33
N ILE A 141 1.07 -6.89 -15.88
CA ILE A 141 2.20 -6.01 -16.23
C ILE A 141 2.49 -6.08 -17.72
N HIS A 142 2.56 -7.30 -18.28
CA HIS A 142 2.83 -7.48 -19.71
C HIS A 142 1.75 -6.82 -20.58
N SER A 143 0.48 -7.01 -20.21
CA SER A 143 -0.66 -6.41 -20.91
C SER A 143 -0.68 -4.89 -20.79
N SER A 144 -0.34 -4.35 -19.62
CA SER A 144 -0.32 -2.89 -19.38
C SER A 144 0.85 -2.19 -20.08
N LEU A 145 2.02 -2.81 -20.14
CA LEU A 145 3.20 -2.26 -20.81
C LEU A 145 3.11 -2.35 -22.34
N GLY A 146 2.55 -3.45 -22.86
CA GLY A 146 2.43 -3.71 -24.29
C GLY A 146 3.74 -3.46 -25.05
N GLY A 147 3.65 -2.81 -26.20
CA GLY A 147 4.80 -2.44 -27.03
C GLY A 147 5.67 -1.29 -26.49
N TYR A 148 5.33 -0.72 -25.33
CA TYR A 148 6.03 0.42 -24.73
C TYR A 148 6.85 0.04 -23.49
N ALA A 149 7.07 -1.26 -23.26
CA ALA A 149 7.87 -1.76 -22.15
C ALA A 149 9.26 -1.09 -22.08
N ASP A 150 9.92 -0.88 -23.22
CA ASP A 150 11.22 -0.21 -23.30
C ASP A 150 11.19 1.25 -22.82
N HIS A 151 10.04 1.92 -22.85
CA HIS A 151 9.90 3.31 -22.41
C HIS A 151 9.57 3.40 -20.91
N PHE A 152 8.63 2.60 -20.42
CA PHE A 152 8.15 2.67 -19.04
C PHE A 152 8.97 1.84 -18.06
N TRP A 153 9.51 0.69 -18.52
CA TRP A 153 10.30 -0.19 -17.68
C TRP A 153 11.31 -1.03 -18.51
N PRO A 154 12.46 -0.43 -18.92
CA PRO A 154 13.44 -1.08 -19.79
C PRO A 154 13.97 -2.43 -19.29
N GLN A 155 14.03 -2.62 -17.97
CA GLN A 155 14.47 -3.88 -17.37
C GLN A 155 13.43 -5.00 -17.54
N ALA A 156 12.14 -4.66 -17.50
CA ALA A 156 11.06 -5.59 -17.77
C ALA A 156 11.05 -6.01 -19.24
N ALA A 157 11.25 -5.07 -20.16
CA ALA A 157 11.26 -5.35 -21.60
C ALA A 157 12.24 -6.46 -22.00
N LYS A 158 13.45 -6.46 -21.43
CA LYS A 158 14.46 -7.52 -21.64
C LYS A 158 14.06 -8.90 -21.15
N ARG A 159 13.09 -8.98 -20.24
CA ARG A 159 12.56 -10.23 -19.66
C ARG A 159 11.25 -10.67 -20.33
N MET A 160 10.65 -9.80 -21.13
CA MET A 160 9.40 -10.04 -21.87
C MET A 160 9.66 -10.58 -23.29
N THR A 161 10.88 -10.42 -23.82
CA THR A 161 11.37 -10.98 -25.09
C THR A 161 11.98 -12.35 -24.92
#